data_AF-A0A8E2EST1-F1
#
_entry.id   AF-A0A8E2EST1-F1
#
_cell.length_a   1.000
_cell.length_b   1.000
_cell.length_c   1.000
_cell.angle_alpha   90.00
_cell.angle_beta   90.00
_cell.angle_gamma   90.00
#
_symmetry.space_group_name_H-M   'P 1'
#
loop_
_entity.id
_entity.type
_entity.pdbx_description
1 polymer ?
#
loop_
_entity_poly.entity_id
_entity_poly.type
_entity_poly.pdbx_seq_one_letter_code
_entity_poly.pdbx_strand_id
1 'polypeptide(L)'
;MLPLKGVSHLFPVIIFNFIASASAALLILERNSYHAEVKRATCTPASGGDASIDDVPEIESAISACGAGGSIIIPASYTYTIRSVLDFAGRTSRDFRIEGTLKASDDLDYWEGRTAIIYTPRVKGARIRSVTGTGVINGNGQAAYDKFSSNSSYA
;
A
#
# COMPACT_ATOMS: atom_id res chain seq x y z
N MET A 1 0.91 -73.80 74.02
CA MET A 1 0.51 -75.18 73.66
C MET A 1 -0.85 -75.09 73.00
N LEU A 2 -0.92 -75.54 71.75
CA LEU A 2 -2.12 -75.88 70.98
C LEU A 2 -2.98 -74.75 70.36
N PRO A 3 -3.63 -75.05 69.21
CA PRO A 3 -3.75 -74.19 68.02
C PRO A 3 -5.22 -74.08 67.54
N LEU A 4 -5.43 -73.82 66.24
CA LEU A 4 -6.66 -74.06 65.43
C LEU A 4 -7.70 -72.92 65.52
N LYS A 5 -8.44 -72.50 64.50
CA LYS A 5 -8.80 -72.90 63.12
C LYS A 5 -9.03 -71.57 62.35
N GLY A 6 -8.74 -71.38 61.06
CA GLY A 6 -9.42 -72.01 59.93
C GLY A 6 -10.80 -71.37 59.68
N VAL A 7 -10.94 -70.55 58.62
CA VAL A 7 -12.11 -70.53 57.70
C VAL A 7 -11.66 -69.85 56.39
N SER A 8 -11.73 -70.61 55.31
CA SER A 8 -11.76 -70.18 53.91
C SER A 8 -13.16 -69.67 53.55
N HIS A 9 -13.27 -68.66 52.67
CA HIS A 9 -13.94 -68.77 51.36
C HIS A 9 -14.28 -67.40 50.71
N LEU A 10 -13.92 -67.31 49.41
CA LEU A 10 -14.57 -66.58 48.29
C LEU A 10 -14.16 -65.10 48.00
N PHE A 11 -13.11 -64.96 47.17
CA PHE A 11 -13.01 -64.28 45.84
C PHE A 11 -14.01 -63.15 45.42
N PRO A 12 -13.62 -62.26 44.47
CA PRO A 12 -13.08 -60.91 44.68
C PRO A 12 -14.00 -59.81 44.13
N VAL A 13 -13.80 -58.55 44.53
CA VAL A 13 -14.16 -57.41 43.65
C VAL A 13 -13.05 -56.37 43.72
N ILE A 14 -12.29 -56.31 42.62
CA ILE A 14 -11.35 -55.25 42.31
C ILE A 14 -12.17 -54.01 41.98
N ILE A 15 -12.06 -52.94 42.77
CA ILE A 15 -12.38 -51.59 42.31
C ILE A 15 -11.15 -50.73 42.54
N PHE A 16 -10.40 -50.54 41.46
CA PHE A 16 -9.43 -49.46 41.33
C PHE A 16 -10.19 -48.13 41.42
N ASN A 17 -10.11 -47.43 42.55
CA ASN A 17 -10.46 -46.01 42.58
C ASN A 17 -9.19 -45.20 42.32
N PHE A 18 -9.12 -44.71 41.09
CA PHE A 18 -8.12 -43.78 40.58
C PHE A 18 -8.02 -42.53 41.46
N ILE A 19 -6.79 -42.16 41.78
CA ILE A 19 -6.44 -40.87 42.37
C ILE A 19 -6.66 -39.82 41.29
N ALA A 20 -7.68 -38.97 41.43
CA ALA A 20 -7.84 -37.80 40.58
C ALA A 20 -6.87 -36.71 41.06
N SER A 21 -5.64 -36.69 40.54
CA SER A 21 -4.73 -35.56 40.73
C SER A 21 -4.94 -34.50 39.65
N ALA A 22 -5.27 -33.30 40.12
CA ALA A 22 -5.17 -31.97 39.54
C ALA A 22 -4.89 -31.81 38.04
N SER A 23 -5.73 -31.02 37.37
CA SER A 23 -5.27 -29.94 36.50
C SER A 23 -6.35 -28.88 36.44
N ALA A 24 -6.12 -27.74 37.11
CA ALA A 24 -6.80 -26.52 36.72
C ALA A 24 -6.26 -26.19 35.32
N ALA A 25 -7.00 -26.57 34.28
CA ALA A 25 -6.71 -26.16 32.93
C ALA A 25 -6.86 -24.63 32.89
N LEU A 26 -5.73 -23.93 32.97
CA LEU A 26 -5.63 -22.53 32.65
C LEU A 26 -6.03 -22.43 31.17
N LEU A 27 -7.27 -22.02 30.89
CA LEU A 27 -7.69 -21.68 29.54
C LEU A 27 -6.91 -20.43 29.14
N ILE A 28 -5.71 -20.64 28.58
CA ILE A 28 -5.03 -19.63 27.80
C ILE A 28 -6.00 -19.35 26.64
N LEU A 29 -6.70 -18.21 26.70
CA LEU A 29 -7.27 -17.62 25.50
C LEU A 29 -6.08 -17.34 24.60
N GLU A 30 -5.80 -18.27 23.69
CA GLU A 30 -4.99 -17.95 22.53
C GLU A 30 -5.75 -16.84 21.82
N ARG A 31 -5.31 -15.59 22.03
CA ARG A 31 -5.64 -14.48 21.16
C ARG A 31 -4.98 -14.84 19.83
N ASN A 32 -5.68 -15.67 19.06
CA ASN A 32 -5.38 -15.88 17.66
C ASN A 32 -5.47 -14.48 17.07
N SER A 33 -4.30 -13.88 16.88
CA SER A 33 -4.18 -12.55 16.35
C SER A 33 -4.48 -12.74 14.87
N TYR A 34 -5.77 -12.82 14.56
CA TYR A 34 -6.28 -12.75 13.21
C TYR A 34 -5.97 -11.33 12.78
N HIS A 35 -4.73 -11.12 12.35
CA HIS A 35 -4.37 -10.01 11.50
C HIS A 35 -5.17 -10.26 10.22
N ALA A 36 -6.43 -9.84 10.23
CA ALA A 36 -7.15 -9.57 9.00
C ALA A 36 -6.16 -8.74 8.18
N GLU A 37 -5.71 -9.28 7.05
CA GLU A 37 -4.90 -8.53 6.13
C GLU A 37 -5.76 -7.33 5.76
N VAL A 38 -5.50 -6.17 6.37
CA VAL A 38 -6.24 -4.95 6.06
C VAL A 38 -5.86 -4.66 4.62
N LYS A 39 -6.76 -5.05 3.70
CA LYS A 39 -6.56 -4.84 2.27
C LYS A 39 -6.31 -3.35 2.09
N ARG A 40 -5.07 -3.03 1.75
CA ARG A 40 -4.63 -1.65 1.59
C ARG A 40 -5.46 -1.01 0.48
N ALA A 41 -5.98 0.20 0.73
CA ALA A 41 -6.83 0.89 -0.23
C ALA A 41 -6.05 1.13 -1.53
N THR A 42 -6.71 0.90 -2.65
CA THR A 42 -6.19 1.21 -3.98
C THR A 42 -7.08 2.26 -4.62
N CYS A 43 -6.50 3.38 -5.02
CA CYS A 43 -7.21 4.44 -5.74
C CYS A 43 -6.71 4.49 -7.19
N THR A 44 -7.66 4.66 -8.11
CA THR A 44 -7.38 5.08 -9.48
C THR A 44 -7.98 6.49 -9.61
N PRO A 45 -7.17 7.54 -9.79
CA PRO A 45 -7.71 8.89 -10.00
C PRO A 45 -8.60 8.94 -11.24
N ALA A 46 -9.51 9.91 -11.30
CA ALA A 46 -10.19 10.20 -12.56
C ALA A 46 -9.20 10.84 -13.54
N SER A 47 -9.39 10.60 -14.83
CA SER A 47 -8.71 11.34 -15.90
C SER A 47 -9.73 12.15 -16.66
N GLY A 48 -9.39 13.40 -16.97
CA GLY A 48 -10.16 14.27 -17.84
C GLY A 48 -10.19 13.79 -19.29
N GLY A 49 -9.23 12.95 -19.70
CA GLY A 49 -9.17 12.39 -21.05
C GLY A 49 -8.90 13.41 -22.16
N ASP A 50 -8.50 14.64 -21.80
CA ASP A 50 -8.28 15.77 -22.70
C ASP A 50 -6.97 16.50 -22.34
N ALA A 51 -6.27 17.03 -23.34
CA ALA A 51 -4.99 17.74 -23.16
C ALA A 51 -5.13 19.14 -22.53
N SER A 52 -6.33 19.70 -22.50
CA SER A 52 -6.64 20.99 -21.88
C SER A 52 -7.02 20.86 -20.40
N ILE A 53 -7.30 19.66 -19.91
CA ILE A 53 -7.67 19.41 -18.51
C ILE A 53 -6.41 19.06 -17.71
N ASP A 54 -6.28 19.63 -16.52
CA ASP A 54 -5.20 19.26 -15.60
C ASP A 54 -5.65 18.12 -14.70
N ASP A 55 -4.99 16.98 -14.79
CA ASP A 55 -5.33 15.78 -14.00
C ASP A 55 -4.60 15.74 -12.64
N VAL A 56 -3.69 16.68 -12.37
CA VAL A 56 -2.96 16.74 -11.10
C VAL A 56 -3.88 16.78 -9.88
N PRO A 57 -4.96 17.59 -9.83
CA PRO A 57 -5.86 17.61 -8.67
C PRO A 57 -6.50 16.25 -8.36
N GLU A 58 -6.85 15.47 -9.39
CA GLU A 58 -7.43 14.14 -9.22
C GLU A 58 -6.38 13.14 -8.71
N ILE A 59 -5.14 13.24 -9.21
CA ILE A 59 -4.02 12.43 -8.72
C ILE A 59 -3.72 12.75 -7.25
N GLU A 60 -3.65 14.03 -6.87
CA GLU A 60 -3.40 14.44 -5.49
C GLU A 60 -4.55 14.09 -4.55
N SER A 61 -5.80 14.14 -5.03
CA SER A 61 -6.98 13.66 -4.31
C SER A 61 -6.87 12.16 -4.03
N ALA A 62 -6.50 11.35 -5.03
CA ALA A 62 -6.27 9.92 -4.86
C ALA A 62 -5.12 9.63 -3.88
N ILE A 63 -4.02 10.39 -3.95
CA ILE A 63 -2.91 10.29 -2.99
C ILE A 63 -3.39 10.62 -1.58
N SER A 64 -4.24 11.64 -1.40
CA SER A 64 -4.80 11.98 -0.09
C SER A 64 -5.71 10.88 0.46
N ALA A 65 -6.51 10.24 -0.41
CA ALA A 65 -7.48 9.22 0.00
C ALA A 65 -6.83 7.86 0.29
N CYS A 66 -5.88 7.41 -0.55
CA CYS A 66 -5.29 6.07 -0.49
C CYS A 66 -3.80 6.06 -0.14
N GLY A 67 -3.12 7.21 -0.03
CA GLY A 67 -1.67 7.25 0.13
C GLY A 67 -1.18 6.63 1.44
N ALA A 68 -1.95 6.77 2.52
CA ALA A 68 -1.62 6.25 3.85
C ALA A 68 -1.62 4.70 3.89
N GLY A 69 -0.52 4.12 3.41
CA GLY A 69 -0.31 2.67 3.37
C GLY A 69 -0.87 1.97 2.13
N GLY A 70 -1.69 2.65 1.32
CA GLY A 70 -2.29 2.13 0.08
C GLY A 70 -1.47 2.36 -1.19
N SER A 71 -2.14 2.13 -2.31
CA SER A 71 -1.58 2.24 -3.66
C SER A 71 -2.39 3.18 -4.54
N ILE A 72 -1.72 3.94 -5.39
CA ILE A 72 -2.33 4.71 -6.46
C ILE A 72 -1.97 4.04 -7.79
N ILE A 73 -2.92 3.89 -8.71
CA ILE A 73 -2.66 3.27 -10.02
C ILE A 73 -3.07 4.23 -11.14
N ILE A 74 -2.11 4.57 -11.99
CA ILE A 74 -2.32 5.20 -13.29
C ILE A 74 -2.44 4.08 -14.34
N PRO A 75 -3.62 3.80 -14.90
CA PRO A 75 -3.89 2.63 -15.73
C PRO A 75 -3.27 2.68 -17.14
N ALA A 76 -2.91 1.52 -17.70
CA ALA A 76 -2.08 1.36 -18.90
C ALA A 76 -2.60 1.99 -20.21
N SER A 77 -3.90 2.25 -20.32
CA SER A 77 -4.51 2.84 -21.52
C SER A 77 -4.85 4.32 -21.36
N TYR A 78 -4.45 4.94 -20.26
CA TYR A 78 -4.76 6.33 -19.98
C TYR A 78 -3.52 7.21 -20.11
N THR A 79 -3.73 8.38 -20.69
CA THR A 79 -2.79 9.49 -20.60
C THR A 79 -3.39 10.52 -19.67
N TYR A 80 -2.68 10.80 -18.59
CA TYR A 80 -3.01 11.88 -17.67
C TYR A 80 -2.23 13.12 -18.08
N THR A 81 -2.95 14.22 -18.25
CA THR A 81 -2.34 15.50 -18.62
C THR A 81 -1.91 16.23 -17.35
N ILE A 82 -0.61 16.48 -17.22
CA ILE A 82 0.01 17.17 -16.09
C ILE A 82 0.23 18.61 -16.50
N ARG A 83 -0.68 19.50 -16.11
CA ARG A 83 -0.59 20.94 -16.41
C ARG A 83 -0.12 21.77 -15.20
N SER A 84 0.01 21.13 -14.04
CA SER A 84 0.62 21.71 -12.86
C SER A 84 1.67 20.80 -12.22
N VAL A 85 2.43 21.32 -11.25
CA VAL A 85 3.40 20.51 -10.48
C VAL A 85 2.64 19.43 -9.72
N LEU A 86 2.96 18.16 -9.98
CA LEU A 86 2.45 17.04 -9.18
C LEU A 86 3.27 16.95 -7.89
N ASP A 87 2.69 17.35 -6.76
CA ASP A 87 3.41 17.48 -5.49
C ASP A 87 3.13 16.31 -4.52
N PHE A 88 4.21 15.66 -4.07
CA PHE A 88 4.19 14.61 -3.05
C PHE A 88 4.58 15.14 -1.65
N ALA A 89 4.76 16.44 -1.46
CA ALA A 89 5.16 17.05 -0.20
C ALA A 89 4.20 16.69 0.94
N GLY A 90 4.74 16.06 1.98
CA GLY A 90 3.97 15.70 3.19
C GLY A 90 2.91 14.61 2.99
N ARG A 91 2.80 14.03 1.78
CA ARG A 91 1.79 13.04 1.41
C ARG A 91 2.48 11.87 0.71
N THR A 92 2.84 10.84 1.46
CA THR A 92 3.46 9.65 0.88
C THR A 92 2.40 8.61 0.58
N SER A 93 2.18 8.33 -0.71
CA SER A 93 1.70 7.01 -1.10
C SER A 93 2.80 5.99 -0.87
N ARG A 94 2.46 4.84 -0.29
CA ARG A 94 3.44 3.75 -0.17
C ARG A 94 3.85 3.27 -1.57
N ASP A 95 2.92 3.30 -2.52
CA ASP A 95 3.11 2.75 -3.85
C ASP A 95 2.30 3.52 -4.90
N PHE A 96 2.98 4.38 -5.65
CA PHE A 96 2.45 5.09 -6.82
C PHE A 96 2.84 4.33 -8.08
N ARG A 97 1.86 3.66 -8.69
CA ARG A 97 2.05 2.78 -9.82
C ARG A 97 1.66 3.49 -11.11
N ILE A 98 2.63 3.65 -12.00
CA ILE A 98 2.43 4.23 -13.31
C ILE A 98 2.45 3.09 -14.30
N GLU A 99 1.30 2.69 -14.81
CA GLU A 99 1.20 1.70 -15.88
C GLU A 99 0.81 2.37 -17.22
N GLY A 100 0.14 3.54 -17.16
CA GLY A 100 -0.17 4.40 -18.29
C GLY A 100 0.85 5.53 -18.51
N THR A 101 0.40 6.67 -19.02
CA THR A 101 1.25 7.82 -19.30
C THR A 101 0.91 9.00 -18.39
N LEU A 102 1.91 9.60 -17.75
CA LEU A 102 1.84 10.98 -17.26
C LEU A 102 2.49 11.89 -18.31
N LYS A 103 1.75 12.82 -18.90
CA LYS A 103 2.28 13.72 -19.94
C LYS A 103 2.20 15.16 -19.47
N ALA A 104 3.34 15.83 -19.38
CA ALA A 104 3.38 17.27 -19.10
C ALA A 104 2.76 18.08 -20.23
N SER A 105 2.08 19.18 -19.89
CA SER A 105 1.63 20.17 -20.86
C SER A 105 2.82 20.89 -21.49
N ASP A 106 2.58 21.50 -22.65
CA ASP A 106 3.47 22.45 -23.32
C ASP A 106 3.19 23.90 -22.92
N ASP A 107 2.56 24.13 -21.76
CA ASP A 107 2.26 25.46 -21.23
C ASP A 107 3.54 26.11 -20.68
N LEU A 108 4.32 26.72 -21.57
CA LEU A 108 5.62 27.30 -21.23
C LEU A 108 5.51 28.48 -20.27
N ASP A 109 4.41 29.23 -20.32
CA ASP A 109 4.16 30.35 -19.39
C ASP A 109 3.94 29.81 -17.97
N TYR A 110 3.28 28.66 -17.83
CA TYR A 110 3.23 27.95 -16.56
C TYR A 110 4.59 27.38 -16.19
N TRP A 111 5.32 26.72 -17.09
CA TRP A 111 6.54 26.01 -16.71
C TRP A 111 7.74 26.91 -16.42
N GLU A 112 7.75 28.16 -16.89
CA GLU A 112 8.81 29.13 -16.60
C GLU A 112 9.01 29.31 -15.08
N GLY A 113 10.27 29.22 -14.65
CA GLY A 113 10.71 29.35 -13.27
C GLY A 113 10.41 28.15 -12.36
N ARG A 114 9.80 27.07 -12.86
CA ARG A 114 9.46 25.88 -12.05
C ARG A 114 10.56 24.85 -12.09
N THR A 115 10.91 24.35 -10.91
CA THR A 115 12.05 23.43 -10.75
C THR A 115 11.69 21.95 -10.99
N ALA A 116 10.41 21.62 -11.15
CA ALA A 116 9.96 20.23 -11.27
C ALA A 116 8.58 20.11 -11.92
N ILE A 117 8.38 19.04 -12.71
CA ILE A 117 7.04 18.54 -13.12
C ILE A 117 6.46 17.64 -12.02
N ILE A 118 7.31 16.76 -11.46
CA ILE A 118 6.97 15.88 -10.34
C ILE A 118 7.88 16.25 -9.18
N TYR A 119 7.30 16.76 -8.08
CA TYR A 119 8.05 17.23 -6.93
C TYR A 119 7.90 16.27 -5.75
N THR A 120 9.03 15.77 -5.22
CA THR A 120 9.05 14.71 -4.18
C THR A 120 9.89 15.08 -2.96
N PRO A 121 9.67 16.25 -2.33
CA PRO A 121 10.52 16.70 -1.23
C PRO A 121 10.31 15.82 0.02
N ARG A 122 11.41 15.32 0.59
CA ARG A 122 11.44 14.65 1.90
C ARG A 122 10.52 13.42 2.00
N VAL A 123 10.15 12.82 0.87
CA VAL A 123 9.38 11.58 0.78
C VAL A 123 10.24 10.41 1.26
N LYS A 124 9.76 9.63 2.23
CA LYS A 124 10.43 8.41 2.74
C LYS A 124 9.60 7.17 2.44
N GLY A 125 10.22 6.15 1.87
CA GLY A 125 9.61 4.83 1.68
C GLY A 125 8.51 4.74 0.61
N ALA A 126 8.28 5.81 -0.17
CA ALA A 126 7.40 5.74 -1.32
C ALA A 126 8.07 4.97 -2.47
N ARG A 127 7.25 4.24 -3.23
CA ARG A 127 7.66 3.59 -4.48
C ARG A 127 6.93 4.27 -5.61
N ILE A 128 7.66 4.92 -6.51
CA ILE A 128 7.13 5.39 -7.80
C ILE A 128 7.66 4.42 -8.85
N ARG A 129 6.78 3.63 -9.47
CA ARG A 129 7.22 2.52 -10.33
C ARG A 129 6.17 2.11 -11.35
N SER A 130 6.61 1.43 -12.39
CA SER A 130 5.78 0.62 -13.28
C SER A 130 5.95 -0.85 -12.88
N VAL A 131 4.86 -1.62 -12.85
CA VAL A 131 4.90 -3.06 -12.52
C VAL A 131 4.85 -3.89 -13.79
N THR A 132 4.09 -3.42 -14.77
CA THR A 132 3.95 -4.09 -16.07
C THR A 132 5.10 -3.75 -17.02
N GLY A 133 5.86 -2.69 -16.72
CA GLY A 133 6.86 -2.14 -17.64
C GLY A 133 6.27 -1.21 -18.71
N THR A 134 4.97 -0.90 -18.67
CA THR A 134 4.30 -0.05 -19.68
C THR A 134 4.22 1.42 -19.30
N GLY A 135 4.42 1.74 -18.01
CA GLY A 135 4.39 3.12 -17.51
C GLY A 135 5.34 4.08 -18.21
N VAL A 136 4.85 5.27 -18.54
CA VAL A 136 5.60 6.35 -19.18
C VAL A 136 5.45 7.65 -18.39
N ILE A 137 6.58 8.33 -18.16
CA ILE A 137 6.61 9.74 -17.80
C ILE A 137 7.09 10.48 -19.03
N ASN A 138 6.21 11.24 -19.67
CA ASN A 138 6.48 12.03 -20.86
C ASN A 138 6.59 13.50 -20.48
N GLY A 139 7.81 14.03 -20.44
CA GLY A 139 8.07 15.43 -20.10
C GLY A 139 7.66 16.44 -21.19
N ASN A 140 7.26 15.98 -22.39
CA ASN A 140 6.78 16.82 -23.50
C ASN A 140 7.72 18.02 -23.84
N GLY A 141 9.03 17.83 -23.70
CA GLY A 141 9.98 18.95 -23.62
C GLY A 141 10.35 19.65 -24.93
N GLN A 142 9.81 19.23 -26.09
CA GLN A 142 10.22 19.81 -27.38
C GLN A 142 9.96 21.33 -27.42
N ALA A 143 8.78 21.78 -27.00
CA ALA A 143 8.44 23.19 -26.95
C ALA A 143 9.39 24.00 -26.04
N ALA A 144 9.82 23.41 -24.92
CA ALA A 144 10.79 24.04 -24.02
C ALA A 144 12.17 24.17 -24.67
N TYR A 145 12.64 23.17 -25.41
CA TYR A 145 13.90 23.25 -26.16
C TYR A 145 13.86 24.29 -27.27
N ASP A 146 12.75 24.37 -28.02
CA ASP A 146 12.57 25.36 -29.07
C ASP A 146 12.53 26.79 -28.49
N LYS A 147 11.86 26.96 -27.34
CA LYS A 147 11.83 28.22 -26.60
C LYS A 147 13.21 28.61 -26.08
N PHE A 148 13.94 27.67 -25.47
CA PHE A 148 15.30 27.94 -24.99
C PHE A 148 16.26 28.32 -26.12
N SER A 149 16.13 27.69 -27.30
CA SER A 149 16.94 28.02 -28.47
C SER A 149 16.71 29.46 -28.98
N SER A 150 15.54 30.04 -28.76
CA SER A 150 15.20 31.41 -29.16
C SER A 150 15.33 32.41 -27.99
N ASN A 151 15.24 31.94 -26.75
CA ASN A 151 15.39 32.71 -25.53
C ASN A 151 16.16 31.88 -24.47
N SER A 152 17.47 32.07 -24.41
CA SER A 152 18.35 31.31 -23.50
C SER A 152 18.20 31.67 -22.02
N SER A 153 17.35 32.64 -21.66
CA SER A 153 16.99 32.90 -20.26
C SER A 153 15.78 32.11 -19.79
N TYR A 154 15.08 31.39 -20.67
CA TYR A 154 13.99 30.50 -20.29
C TYR A 154 14.54 29.35 -19.44
N ALA A 155 14.07 29.21 -18.19
CA ALA A 155 14.53 28.22 -17.23
C ALA A 155 13.45 27.94 -16.18
#